data_AF-A0A3C1F2V0-F1
#
_entry.id   AF-A0A3C1F2V0-F1
#
_cell.length_a   1.000
_cell.length_b   1.000
_cell.length_c   1.000
_cell.angle_alpha   90.00
_cell.angle_beta   90.00
_cell.angle_gamma   90.00
#
_symmetry.space_group_name_H-M   'P 1'
#
loop_
_entity.id
_entity.type
_entity.pdbx_description
1 polymer ?
#
loop_
_entity_poly.entity_id
_entity_poly.type
_entity_poly.pdbx_seq_one_letter_code
_entity_poly.pdbx_strand_id
1 'polypeptide(L)' 'MTDEPIPENVLDALEEVRTEGLTNMLASRMVIFLMADYDPDAAIWLREHPNRYMEALTAIDRNEKGAS' A
#
# COMPACT_ATOMS: atom_id res chain seq x y z
N MET A 1 -11.86 -6.78 12.07
CA MET A 1 -11.38 -5.65 11.23
C MET A 1 -11.32 -4.45 12.16
N THR A 2 -10.19 -3.77 12.20
CA THR A 2 -10.07 -2.51 12.96
C THR A 2 -10.82 -1.43 12.20
N ASP A 3 -11.64 -0.63 12.89
CA ASP A 3 -12.42 0.46 12.28
C ASP A 3 -11.55 1.68 11.89
N GLU A 4 -10.25 1.63 12.18
CA GLU A 4 -9.33 2.72 11.84
C GLU A 4 -9.06 2.75 10.33
N PRO A 5 -9.28 3.87 9.62
CA PRO A 5 -9.03 3.97 8.20
C PRO A 5 -7.54 3.74 7.87
N ILE A 6 -7.26 3.27 6.66
CA ILE A 6 -5.88 3.22 6.15
C ILE A 6 -5.47 4.65 5.79
N PRO A 7 -4.31 5.13 6.24
CA PRO A 7 -3.81 6.46 5.88
C PRO A 7 -3.71 6.64 4.36
N GLU A 8 -4.09 7.81 3.83
CA GLU A 8 -4.06 8.08 2.39
C GLU A 8 -2.65 7.95 1.81
N ASN A 9 -1.62 8.41 2.53
CA ASN A 9 -0.24 8.30 2.08
C ASN A 9 0.26 6.85 1.93
N VAL A 10 -0.33 5.90 2.68
CA VAL A 10 -0.08 4.46 2.49
C VAL A 10 -0.67 3.97 1.19
N LEU A 11 -1.86 4.45 0.82
CA LEU A 11 -2.53 4.07 -0.42
C LEU A 11 -1.80 4.66 -1.62
N ASP A 12 -1.41 5.94 -1.56
CA ASP A 12 -0.69 6.63 -2.63
C ASP A 12 0.67 5.95 -2.89
N ALA A 13 1.46 5.70 -1.85
CA ALA A 13 2.77 5.05 -2.01
C ALA A 13 2.67 3.60 -2.51
N LEU A 14 1.61 2.87 -2.15
CA LEU A 14 1.34 1.54 -2.72
C LEU A 14 1.00 1.62 -4.21
N GLU A 15 0.23 2.63 -4.63
CA GLU A 15 -0.13 2.83 -6.04
C GLU A 15 1.08 3.26 -6.88
N GLU A 16 2.00 4.05 -6.33
CA GLU A 16 3.30 4.36 -6.98
C GLU A 16 4.12 3.09 -7.22
N VAL A 17 4.33 2.26 -6.19
CA VAL A 17 5.05 0.99 -6.32
C VAL A 17 4.37 0.06 -7.34
N ARG A 18 3.04 0.02 -7.32
CA ARG A 18 2.24 -0.76 -8.27
C ARG A 18 2.44 -0.28 -9.70
N THR A 19 2.38 1.03 -9.91
CA THR A 19 2.52 1.67 -11.23
C THR A 19 3.91 1.47 -11.82
N GLU A 20 4.94 1.47 -10.98
CA GLU A 20 6.31 1.17 -11.43
C GLU A 20 6.51 -0.28 -11.89
N GLY A 21 5.75 -1.23 -11.34
CA GLY A 21 5.76 -2.63 -11.79
C GLY A 21 7.09 -3.37 -11.54
N LEU A 22 7.94 -2.88 -10.65
CA LEU A 22 9.23 -3.51 -10.30
C LEU A 22 9.09 -4.81 -9.50
N THR A 23 7.92 -5.04 -8.89
CA THR A 23 7.65 -6.25 -8.12
C THR A 23 6.18 -6.67 -8.25
N ASN A 24 5.90 -7.93 -7.95
CA ASN A 24 4.52 -8.38 -7.80
C ASN A 24 3.98 -7.88 -6.46
N MET A 25 2.78 -7.29 -6.45
CA MET A 25 2.17 -6.73 -5.24
C MET A 25 1.89 -7.76 -4.13
N LEU A 26 2.00 -9.06 -4.39
CA LEU A 26 1.94 -10.10 -3.35
C LEU A 26 3.26 -10.27 -2.59
N ALA A 27 4.38 -9.75 -3.10
CA ALA A 27 5.68 -9.79 -2.44
C ALA A 27 5.79 -8.66 -1.39
N SER A 28 4.94 -8.70 -0.36
CA SER A 28 4.74 -7.59 0.59
C SER A 28 6.03 -7.00 1.19
N ARG A 29 7.02 -7.84 1.52
CA ARG A 29 8.32 -7.36 2.01
C ARG A 29 9.07 -6.51 0.99
N MET A 30 9.03 -6.89 -0.28
CA MET A 30 9.67 -6.14 -1.36
C MET A 30 8.88 -4.85 -1.63
N VAL A 31 7.55 -4.93 -1.66
CA VAL A 31 6.70 -3.74 -1.82
C VAL A 31 6.98 -2.73 -0.72
N ILE A 32 6.97 -3.13 0.55
CA ILE A 32 7.27 -2.25 1.70
C ILE A 32 8.71 -1.70 1.65
N PHE A 33 9.66 -2.44 1.06
CA PHE A 33 11.02 -1.95 0.86
C PHE A 33 11.04 -0.84 -0.19
N LEU A 34 10.46 -1.08 -1.37
CA LEU A 34 10.36 -0.09 -2.46
C LEU A 34 9.53 1.12 -2.04
N MET A 35 8.46 0.90 -1.27
CA MET A 35 7.57 1.95 -0.81
C MET A 35 8.31 3.01 0.03
N ALA A 36 9.38 2.62 0.73
CA ALA A 36 10.17 3.54 1.55
C ALA A 36 10.93 4.59 0.72
N ASP A 37 11.12 4.36 -0.58
CA ASP A 37 11.73 5.32 -1.50
C ASP A 37 10.75 6.45 -1.90
N TYR A 38 9.42 6.21 -1.81
CA TYR A 38 8.39 7.22 -2.04
C TYR A 38 7.93 7.88 -0.75
N ASP A 39 7.59 7.05 0.24
CA ASP A 39 7.13 7.51 1.55
C ASP A 39 7.62 6.55 2.66
N PRO A 40 8.64 6.95 3.44
CA PRO A 40 9.17 6.14 4.52
C PRO A 40 8.17 5.94 5.68
N ASP A 41 7.29 6.90 5.93
CA ASP A 41 6.29 6.82 7.01
C ASP A 41 5.19 5.84 6.64
N ALA A 42 4.76 5.83 5.37
CA ALA A 42 3.86 4.81 4.84
C ALA A 42 4.48 3.40 4.99
N ALA A 43 5.77 3.25 4.67
CA ALA A 43 6.47 1.99 4.80
C ALA A 43 6.58 1.52 6.25
N ILE A 44 6.83 2.44 7.18
CA ILE A 44 6.82 2.16 8.63
C ILE A 44 5.43 1.70 9.06
N TRP A 45 4.37 2.38 8.63
CA TRP A 45 3.00 2.03 9.02
C TRP A 45 2.64 0.59 8.63
N LEU A 46 2.97 0.15 7.41
CA LEU A 46 2.74 -1.24 6.98
C LEU A 46 3.64 -2.27 7.69
N ARG A 47 4.84 -1.87 8.15
CA ARG A 47 5.70 -2.73 8.99
C ARG A 47 5.10 -2.92 10.38
N GLU A 48 4.48 -1.90 10.94
CA GLU A 48 3.80 -1.94 12.24
C GLU A 48 2.44 -2.66 12.16
N HIS A 49 1.79 -2.61 10.99
CA HIS A 49 0.47 -3.20 10.73
C HIS A 49 0.49 -4.26 9.62
N PRO A 50 1.29 -5.35 9.73
CA PRO A 50 1.50 -6.29 8.62
C PRO A 50 0.22 -7.03 8.18
N ASN A 51 -0.74 -7.19 9.09
CA ASN A 51 -2.03 -7.84 8.80
C ASN A 51 -2.97 -6.96 7.95
N ARG A 52 -2.67 -5.66 7.80
CA ARG A 52 -3.48 -4.70 7.03
C ARG A 52 -3.02 -4.54 5.59
N TYR A 53 -1.95 -5.22 5.19
CA TYR A 53 -1.41 -5.12 3.83
C TYR A 53 -2.44 -5.48 2.74
N MET A 54 -3.16 -6.60 2.91
CA MET A 54 -4.20 -7.01 1.96
C MET A 54 -5.41 -6.07 1.95
N GLU A 55 -5.69 -5.42 3.07
CA GLU A 55 -6.73 -4.40 3.19
C GLU A 55 -6.35 -3.17 2.35
N ALA A 56 -5.09 -2.72 2.45
CA ALA A 56 -4.55 -1.61 1.68
C ALA A 56 -4.56 -1.88 0.17
N LEU A 57 -4.14 -3.08 -0.25
CA LEU A 57 -4.23 -3.50 -1.65
C LEU A 57 -5.67 -3.53 -2.18
N THR A 58 -6.63 -3.91 -1.33
CA THR A 58 -8.05 -3.90 -1.71
C THR A 58 -8.59 -2.48 -1.81
N ALA A 59 -8.11 -1.56 -0.97
CA ALA A 59 -8.53 -0.17 -0.98
C ALA A 59 -8.07 0.56 -2.25
N ILE A 60 -6.82 0.36 -2.71
CA ILE A 60 -6.34 0.97 -3.96
C ILE A 60 -7.09 0.47 -5.21
N ASP A 61 -7.40 -0.84 -5.30
CA ASP A 61 -8.19 -1.40 -6.41
C ASP A 61 -9.64 -0.87 -6.45
N ARG A 62 -10.22 -0.55 -5.29
CA ARG A 62 -11.57 0.06 -5.21
C ARG A 62 -11.56 1.53 -5.61
N ASN A 63 -10.51 2.27 -5.27
CA ASN A 63 -10.38 3.68 -5.64
C ASN A 63 -10.28 3.86 -7.15
N GLU A 64 -9.60 2.98 -7.87
CA GLU A 64 -9.56 3.01 -9.35
C GLU A 64 -10.91 2.70 -10.00
N LYS A 65 -11.63 1.69 -9.50
CA LYS A 65 -12.95 1.30 -10.05
C LYS A 65 -14.04 2.35 -9.84
N GLY A 66 -13.83 3.30 -8.93
CA GLY A 66 -14.70 4.46 -8.75
C GLY A 66 -14.41 5.64 -9.69
N ALA A 67 -13.29 5.60 -10.42
CA ALA A 67 -12.82 6.68 -11.30
C ALA A 67 -13.02 6.40 -12.80
N SER A 68 -13.67 5.28 -13.16
CA SER A 68 -13.99 4.87 -14.55
C SER A 68 -15.46 5.00 -14.90
#